data_AF-A0A356I5P8-F1
#
_entry.id   AF-A0A356I5P8-F1
#
_cell.length_a   1.000
_cell.length_b   1.000
_cell.length_c   1.000
_cell.angle_alpha   90.00
_cell.angle_beta   90.00
_cell.angle_gamma   90.00
#
_symmetry.space_group_name_H-M   'P 1'
#
loop_
_entity.id
_entity.type
_entity.pdbx_description
1 polymer ?
#
loop_
_entity_poly.entity_id
_entity_poly.type
_entity_poly.pdbx_seq_one_letter_code
_entity_poly.pdbx_strand_id
1 'polypeptide(L)'
;MPTLQTILNQLYWIKQRASYSLFPNRILEEIDPLKETPIPPEAPHIGHIAMYTTGNAGDTLLPLTVRDAFTRENPINWKGIHAHRVVNQRVLKTLQEQDGLLIGGGGLFLNDTNPNNLSGWQWSCSLKTLEKINRPLAVFAVGYNRFRGQKDFKPIFRDHLQLLTEKSVFIGLRNSGSIQAIKSYLPAQLHAKVRYQPCPTTLLHTLYSTPLQLDSTQPPTIAINTAFDRLELRLGDQYAYILKQIALACKQLSQDYKIVYYAHVKSDYQMIPYLERAHVPHSIVNLFNVPAQTIIKAYQKPSLVIGMRGHAQMIPFGCTTPILSLISH
;
A
#
# COMPACT_ATOMS: atom_id res chain seq x y z
N MET A 1 24.14 -5.79 -22.83
CA MET A 1 22.93 -5.12 -23.36
C MET A 1 21.77 -5.41 -22.41
N PRO A 2 20.88 -4.46 -22.09
CA PRO A 2 19.71 -4.75 -21.28
C PRO A 2 18.82 -5.76 -22.01
N THR A 3 18.30 -6.75 -21.29
CA THR A 3 17.37 -7.72 -21.87
C THR A 3 16.08 -7.02 -22.31
N LEU A 4 15.37 -7.57 -23.31
CA LEU A 4 14.07 -7.04 -23.76
C LEU A 4 13.10 -6.83 -22.57
N GLN A 5 13.13 -7.74 -21.59
CA GLN A 5 12.36 -7.63 -20.35
C GLN A 5 12.75 -6.42 -19.48
N THR A 6 14.04 -6.08 -19.43
CA THR A 6 14.55 -4.88 -18.74
C THR A 6 14.04 -3.60 -19.42
N ILE A 7 14.09 -3.56 -20.75
CA ILE A 7 13.59 -2.43 -21.56
C ILE A 7 12.08 -2.28 -21.38
N LEU A 8 11.31 -3.38 -21.45
CA LEU A 8 9.86 -3.37 -21.26
C LEU A 8 9.46 -2.96 -19.83
N ASN A 9 10.20 -3.40 -18.82
CA ASN A 9 9.98 -2.96 -17.44
C ASN A 9 10.27 -1.45 -17.28
N GLN A 10 11.36 -0.95 -17.88
CA GLN A 10 11.66 0.48 -17.88
C GLN A 10 10.55 1.29 -18.58
N LEU A 11 10.11 0.85 -19.76
CA LEU A 11 9.01 1.48 -20.50
C LEU A 11 7.68 1.43 -19.73
N TYR A 12 7.39 0.35 -19.01
CA TYR A 12 6.21 0.25 -18.14
C TYR A 12 6.25 1.27 -17.00
N TRP A 13 7.40 1.41 -16.32
CA TRP A 13 7.56 2.41 -15.26
C TRP A 13 7.55 3.85 -15.79
N ILE A 14 8.09 4.07 -16.99
CA ILE A 14 7.98 5.36 -17.70
C ILE A 14 6.51 5.65 -18.01
N LYS A 15 5.75 4.67 -18.50
CA LYS A 15 4.32 4.81 -18.77
C LYS A 15 3.51 5.07 -17.50
N GLN A 16 3.79 4.35 -16.40
CA GLN A 16 3.15 4.62 -15.11
C GLN A 16 3.47 6.04 -14.62
N ARG A 17 4.74 6.44 -14.62
CA ARG A 17 5.17 7.81 -14.27
C ARG A 17 4.49 8.84 -15.17
N ALA A 18 4.40 8.58 -16.47
CA ALA A 18 3.74 9.44 -17.44
C ALA A 18 2.22 9.51 -17.21
N SER A 19 1.55 8.41 -16.88
CA SER A 19 0.12 8.39 -16.56
C SER A 19 -0.19 9.22 -15.31
N TYR A 20 0.66 9.18 -14.28
CA TYR A 20 0.51 10.05 -13.10
C TYR A 20 0.89 11.51 -13.37
N SER A 21 1.84 11.78 -14.29
CA SER A 21 2.35 13.13 -14.57
C SER A 21 1.60 13.87 -15.69
N LEU A 22 0.89 13.18 -16.59
CA LEU A 22 0.20 13.79 -17.73
C LEU A 22 -1.21 14.29 -17.40
N PHE A 23 -1.82 13.83 -16.29
CA PHE A 23 -3.16 14.27 -15.87
C PHE A 23 -3.27 14.81 -14.43
N PRO A 24 -2.27 15.51 -13.84
CA PRO A 24 -2.29 15.93 -12.44
C PRO A 24 -3.43 16.90 -12.09
N ASN A 25 -4.04 17.53 -13.10
CA ASN A 25 -5.11 18.51 -12.92
C ASN A 25 -6.52 17.90 -12.84
N ARG A 26 -6.70 16.61 -13.14
CA ARG A 26 -8.02 15.93 -13.14
C ARG A 26 -8.26 14.96 -11.97
N ILE A 27 -7.28 14.78 -11.09
CA ILE A 27 -7.32 13.70 -10.09
C ILE A 27 -7.88 14.24 -8.77
N LEU A 28 -9.20 14.40 -8.71
CA LEU A 28 -9.97 14.20 -7.49
C LEU A 28 -10.60 12.82 -7.67
N GLU A 29 -10.14 11.84 -6.91
CA GLU A 29 -10.69 10.48 -7.00
C GLU A 29 -11.75 10.34 -5.92
N GLU A 30 -13.00 10.50 -6.34
CA GLU A 30 -14.08 9.90 -5.58
C GLU A 30 -13.94 8.39 -5.76
N ILE A 31 -13.84 7.70 -4.62
CA ILE A 31 -13.88 6.25 -4.56
C ILE A 31 -15.07 5.89 -3.69
N ASP A 32 -15.90 4.99 -4.21
CA ASP A 32 -17.07 4.51 -3.48
C ASP A 32 -16.61 3.65 -2.30
N PRO A 33 -17.18 3.83 -1.10
CA PRO A 33 -16.84 3.02 0.06
C PRO A 33 -17.15 1.54 -0.19
N LEU A 34 -16.49 0.63 0.53
CA LEU A 34 -16.86 -0.79 0.45
C LEU A 34 -18.19 -1.07 1.14
N LYS A 35 -18.55 -0.21 2.10
CA LYS A 35 -19.81 -0.26 2.85
C LYS A 35 -20.52 1.08 2.74
N GLU A 36 -21.68 1.08 2.10
CA GLU A 36 -22.55 2.25 2.09
C GLU A 36 -23.05 2.51 3.52
N THR A 37 -22.80 3.72 3.99
CA THR A 37 -23.31 4.24 5.26
C THR A 37 -24.02 5.54 4.92
N PRO A 38 -25.30 5.74 5.32
CA PRO A 38 -25.97 7.01 5.10
C PRO A 38 -25.14 8.16 5.68
N ILE A 39 -24.80 9.15 4.85
CA ILE A 39 -24.03 10.32 5.25
C ILE A 39 -24.99 11.50 5.34
N PRO A 40 -25.19 12.07 6.54
CA PRO A 40 -26.01 13.27 6.68
C PRO A 40 -25.36 14.46 5.94
N PRO A 41 -26.15 15.39 5.39
CA PRO A 41 -25.63 16.60 4.73
C PRO A 41 -24.70 17.44 5.63
N GLU A 42 -24.95 17.44 6.94
CA GLU A 42 -24.17 18.15 7.96
C GLU A 42 -22.89 17.41 8.42
N ALA A 43 -22.63 16.21 7.89
CA ALA A 43 -21.40 15.48 8.24
C ALA A 43 -20.15 16.25 7.79
N PRO A 44 -19.06 16.20 8.60
CA PRO A 44 -17.83 16.92 8.29
C PRO A 44 -17.23 16.48 6.95
N HIS A 45 -16.68 17.44 6.22
CA HIS A 45 -15.98 17.23 4.97
C HIS A 45 -14.49 17.00 5.24
N ILE A 46 -13.99 15.81 4.92
CA ILE A 46 -12.60 15.44 5.17
C ILE A 46 -11.87 15.17 3.85
N GLY A 47 -10.78 15.91 3.63
CA GLY A 47 -9.87 15.67 2.52
C GLY A 47 -8.96 14.47 2.79
N HIS A 48 -9.12 13.38 2.04
CA HIS A 48 -8.29 12.19 2.17
C HIS A 48 -7.20 12.15 1.10
N ILE A 49 -5.97 12.40 1.52
CA ILE A 49 -4.75 12.37 0.72
C ILE A 49 -4.18 10.95 0.77
N ALA A 50 -4.28 10.22 -0.33
CA ALA A 50 -3.90 8.81 -0.39
C ALA A 50 -3.31 8.39 -1.73
N MET A 51 -2.81 7.16 -1.77
CA MET A 51 -2.45 6.51 -3.03
C MET A 51 -3.71 5.92 -3.65
N TYR A 52 -4.35 6.67 -4.56
CA TYR A 52 -5.50 6.14 -5.30
C TYR A 52 -5.02 5.51 -6.60
N THR A 53 -4.98 4.19 -6.63
CA THR A 53 -4.57 3.43 -7.82
C THR A 53 -5.14 2.03 -7.74
N THR A 54 -5.41 1.44 -8.89
CA THR A 54 -5.76 0.03 -8.99
C THR A 54 -4.56 -0.84 -9.36
N GLY A 55 -3.39 -0.24 -9.63
CA GLY A 55 -2.20 -0.95 -10.13
C GLY A 55 -1.54 -1.87 -9.11
N ASN A 56 -1.91 -1.77 -7.83
CA ASN A 56 -1.41 -2.59 -6.72
C ASN A 56 -2.59 -2.99 -5.82
N ALA A 57 -2.78 -4.29 -5.58
CA ALA A 57 -3.90 -4.80 -4.79
C ALA A 57 -4.04 -4.13 -3.40
N GLY A 58 -2.91 -3.88 -2.75
CA GLY A 58 -2.85 -3.23 -1.46
C GLY A 58 -3.27 -1.75 -1.50
N ASP A 59 -2.79 -1.00 -2.49
CA ASP A 59 -3.15 0.41 -2.66
C ASP A 59 -4.56 0.58 -3.26
N THR A 60 -5.11 -0.44 -3.92
CA THR A 60 -6.54 -0.50 -4.29
C THR A 60 -7.43 -0.55 -3.05
N LEU A 61 -7.09 -1.41 -2.10
CA LEU A 61 -7.96 -1.71 -0.96
C LEU A 61 -7.77 -0.71 0.19
N LEU A 62 -6.53 -0.31 0.45
CA LEU A 62 -6.22 0.39 1.68
C LEU A 62 -6.91 1.78 1.82
N PRO A 63 -6.96 2.67 0.82
CA PRO A 63 -7.66 3.94 0.95
C PRO A 63 -9.13 3.77 1.35
N LEU A 64 -9.80 2.74 0.83
CA LEU A 64 -11.18 2.40 1.17
C LEU A 64 -11.31 1.96 2.62
N THR A 65 -10.46 1.03 3.05
CA THR A 65 -10.49 0.56 4.45
C THR A 65 -10.15 1.65 5.47
N VAL A 66 -9.34 2.64 5.09
CA VAL A 66 -9.11 3.83 5.92
C VAL A 66 -10.39 4.65 6.04
N ARG A 67 -11.06 4.95 4.91
CA ARG A 67 -12.32 5.70 4.93
C ARG A 67 -13.37 4.98 5.76
N ASP A 68 -13.59 3.70 5.51
CA ASP A 68 -14.62 2.91 6.20
C ASP A 68 -14.32 2.74 7.69
N ALA A 69 -13.05 2.64 8.10
CA ALA A 69 -12.69 2.60 9.52
C ALA A 69 -13.04 3.91 10.25
N PHE A 70 -12.87 5.05 9.60
CA PHE A 70 -13.29 6.35 10.15
C PHE A 70 -14.81 6.50 10.09
N THR A 71 -15.42 6.17 8.95
CA THR A 71 -16.85 6.32 8.69
C THR A 71 -17.71 5.45 9.59
N ARG A 72 -17.20 4.28 9.99
CA ARG A 72 -17.85 3.40 10.96
C ARG A 72 -18.15 4.09 12.28
N GLU A 73 -17.22 4.92 12.77
CA GLU A 73 -17.36 5.60 14.06
C GLU A 73 -17.98 7.00 13.91
N ASN A 74 -17.86 7.63 12.72
CA ASN A 74 -18.34 8.98 12.47
C ASN A 74 -18.77 9.12 11.00
N PRO A 75 -20.00 9.54 10.66
CA PRO A 75 -20.35 9.87 9.29
C PRO A 75 -19.43 10.99 8.75
N ILE A 76 -18.85 10.79 7.56
CA ILE A 76 -17.86 11.72 6.97
C ILE A 76 -18.12 11.86 5.48
N ASN A 77 -18.16 13.09 4.98
CA ASN A 77 -18.13 13.40 3.55
C ASN A 77 -16.67 13.41 3.07
N TRP A 78 -16.30 12.45 2.22
CA TRP A 78 -14.92 12.31 1.79
C TRP A 78 -14.62 13.12 0.54
N LYS A 79 -13.45 13.76 0.50
CA LYS A 79 -12.86 14.31 -0.72
C LYS A 79 -11.53 13.66 -1.02
N GLY A 80 -11.42 12.89 -2.09
CA GLY A 80 -10.16 12.23 -2.45
C GLY A 80 -9.15 13.14 -3.15
N ILE A 81 -7.91 13.15 -2.65
CA ILE A 81 -6.76 13.80 -3.30
C ILE A 81 -5.64 12.78 -3.49
N HIS A 82 -5.24 12.53 -4.74
CA HIS A 82 -4.11 11.63 -5.00
C HIS A 82 -2.79 12.22 -4.48
N ALA A 83 -2.02 11.43 -3.72
CA ALA A 83 -0.82 11.89 -3.03
C ALA A 83 0.24 12.49 -3.98
N HIS A 84 0.41 11.95 -5.18
CA HIS A 84 1.39 12.49 -6.14
C HIS A 84 1.00 13.85 -6.71
N ARG A 85 -0.26 14.28 -6.54
CA ARG A 85 -0.72 15.57 -7.06
C ARG A 85 0.03 16.71 -6.37
N VAL A 86 0.67 17.55 -7.16
CA VAL A 86 1.37 18.74 -6.65
C VAL A 86 0.37 19.68 -6.01
N VAL A 87 0.63 20.07 -4.77
CA VAL A 87 -0.23 21.00 -4.02
C VAL A 87 0.06 22.43 -4.47
N ASN A 88 -0.51 22.82 -5.61
CA ASN A 88 -0.53 24.19 -6.10
C ASN A 88 -1.65 25.01 -5.44
N GLN A 89 -1.82 26.29 -5.83
CA GLN A 89 -2.83 27.17 -5.23
C GLN A 89 -4.26 26.64 -5.34
N ARG A 90 -4.61 25.98 -6.47
CA ARG A 90 -5.94 25.39 -6.66
C ARG A 90 -6.16 24.23 -5.69
N VAL A 91 -5.19 23.32 -5.59
CA VAL A 91 -5.29 22.18 -4.66
C VAL A 91 -5.30 22.67 -3.22
N LEU A 92 -4.46 23.65 -2.88
CA LEU A 92 -4.46 24.27 -1.55
C LEU A 92 -5.84 24.84 -1.20
N LYS A 93 -6.49 25.56 -2.13
CA LYS A 93 -7.87 26.04 -1.92
C LYS A 93 -8.82 24.89 -1.59
N THR A 94 -8.78 23.80 -2.37
CA THR A 94 -9.61 22.61 -2.11
C THR A 94 -9.33 21.99 -0.73
N LEU A 95 -8.06 21.91 -0.31
CA LEU A 95 -7.71 21.41 1.02
C LEU A 95 -8.26 22.32 2.13
N GLN A 96 -8.27 23.63 1.91
CA GLN A 96 -8.77 24.62 2.87
C GLN A 96 -10.30 24.68 2.90
N GLU A 97 -11.01 24.14 1.92
CA GLU A 97 -12.48 24.02 1.93
C GLU A 97 -12.95 22.86 2.82
N GLN A 98 -12.05 21.99 3.30
CA GLN A 98 -12.38 20.86 4.16
C GLN A 98 -12.35 21.23 5.64
N ASP A 99 -13.10 20.50 6.47
CA ASP A 99 -13.10 20.62 7.93
C ASP A 99 -11.84 20.01 8.54
N GLY A 100 -11.24 19.03 7.87
CA GLY A 100 -10.00 18.37 8.27
C GLY A 100 -9.36 17.60 7.14
N LEU A 101 -8.11 17.20 7.34
CA LEU A 101 -7.30 16.48 6.36
C LEU A 101 -6.75 15.18 6.96
N LEU A 102 -6.89 14.10 6.19
CA LEU A 102 -6.34 12.79 6.50
C LEU A 102 -5.32 12.40 5.45
N ILE A 103 -4.07 12.18 5.85
CA ILE A 103 -3.03 11.63 5.00
C ILE A 103 -2.86 10.16 5.35
N GLY A 104 -3.19 9.26 4.43
CA GLY A 104 -3.20 7.84 4.74
C GLY A 104 -3.46 6.99 3.51
N GLY A 105 -3.71 5.70 3.69
CA GLY A 105 -4.17 4.89 2.57
C GLY A 105 -3.07 4.30 1.68
N GLY A 106 -1.78 4.42 2.04
CA GLY A 106 -0.68 3.93 1.18
C GLY A 106 0.66 3.87 1.91
N GLY A 107 1.60 3.09 1.36
CA GLY A 107 2.98 3.20 1.83
C GLY A 107 3.52 4.53 1.34
N LEU A 108 3.41 5.64 2.07
CA LEU A 108 3.67 6.98 1.50
C LEU A 108 5.12 7.45 1.68
N PHE A 109 5.83 7.01 2.71
CA PHE A 109 7.22 7.38 2.88
C PHE A 109 8.13 6.46 2.04
N LEU A 110 8.30 6.82 0.76
CA LEU A 110 9.30 6.28 -0.16
C LEU A 110 10.15 7.41 -0.73
N ASN A 111 11.44 7.15 -0.92
CA ASN A 111 12.40 8.10 -1.46
C ASN A 111 12.44 8.14 -3.00
N ASP A 112 11.99 7.07 -3.66
CA ASP A 112 12.24 6.77 -5.08
C ASP A 112 10.95 6.56 -5.89
N THR A 113 9.80 6.45 -5.23
CA THR A 113 8.48 6.55 -5.85
C THR A 113 8.02 8.00 -5.82
N ASN A 114 7.68 8.57 -6.98
CA ASN A 114 7.35 10.00 -7.16
C ASN A 114 8.44 10.96 -6.59
N PRO A 115 9.70 10.84 -7.04
CA PRO A 115 10.79 11.66 -6.52
C PRO A 115 10.55 13.13 -6.85
N ASN A 116 10.56 13.97 -5.82
CA ASN A 116 10.37 15.42 -5.95
C ASN A 116 11.32 16.18 -5.00
N ASN A 117 11.36 17.50 -5.13
CA ASN A 117 12.14 18.41 -4.25
C ASN A 117 11.21 19.24 -3.34
N LEU A 118 9.93 18.92 -3.28
CA LEU A 118 8.94 19.67 -2.49
C LEU A 118 8.88 19.13 -1.06
N SER A 119 8.70 17.81 -0.95
CA SER A 119 8.62 17.10 0.32
C SER A 119 9.68 16.00 0.44
N GLY A 120 10.17 15.47 -0.69
CA GLY A 120 11.10 14.34 -0.70
C GLY A 120 10.45 12.97 -0.49
N TRP A 121 9.12 12.89 -0.45
CA TRP A 121 8.34 11.65 -0.37
C TRP A 121 7.08 11.74 -1.25
N GLN A 122 6.21 10.72 -1.21
CA GLN A 122 5.13 10.58 -2.21
C GLN A 122 4.13 11.75 -2.24
N TRP A 123 3.89 12.45 -1.12
CA TRP A 123 3.00 13.61 -1.12
C TRP A 123 3.69 14.87 -1.64
N SER A 124 3.33 15.33 -2.84
CA SER A 124 3.97 16.46 -3.53
C SER A 124 3.58 17.84 -2.96
N CYS A 125 3.77 18.06 -1.66
CA CYS A 125 3.51 19.33 -0.97
C CYS A 125 4.82 20.04 -0.62
N SER A 126 4.92 21.35 -0.86
CA SER A 126 6.10 22.10 -0.43
C SER A 126 5.99 22.49 1.04
N LEU A 127 7.12 22.72 1.74
CA LEU A 127 7.12 23.29 3.09
C LEU A 127 6.25 24.56 3.18
N LYS A 128 6.47 25.52 2.28
CA LYS A 128 5.70 26.78 2.21
C LYS A 128 4.20 26.55 2.02
N THR A 129 3.81 25.48 1.33
CA THR A 129 2.40 25.11 1.15
C THR A 129 1.85 24.45 2.39
N LEU A 130 2.60 23.52 3.00
CA LEU A 130 2.22 22.84 4.23
C LEU A 130 2.05 23.82 5.40
N GLU A 131 2.90 24.85 5.49
CA GLU A 131 2.75 25.95 6.47
C GLU A 131 1.38 26.62 6.37
N LYS A 132 0.94 26.92 5.13
CA LYS A 132 -0.32 27.62 4.83
C LYS A 132 -1.58 26.80 5.11
N ILE A 133 -1.48 25.47 5.18
CA ILE A 133 -2.62 24.62 5.53
C ILE A 133 -3.00 24.90 6.99
N ASN A 134 -4.21 25.39 7.24
CA ASN A 134 -4.69 25.77 8.57
C ASN A 134 -5.73 24.79 9.12
N ARG A 135 -6.07 23.74 8.36
CA ARG A 135 -6.98 22.68 8.78
C ARG A 135 -6.31 21.65 9.68
N PRO A 136 -7.04 21.05 10.64
CA PRO A 136 -6.57 19.90 11.39
C PRO A 136 -6.06 18.80 10.47
N LEU A 137 -4.88 18.27 10.76
CA LEU A 137 -4.17 17.31 9.90
C LEU A 137 -3.86 16.04 10.68
N ALA A 138 -4.28 14.88 10.16
CA ALA A 138 -3.92 13.59 10.72
C ALA A 138 -3.16 12.74 9.70
N VAL A 139 -2.18 11.98 10.16
CA VAL A 139 -1.48 10.95 9.39
C VAL A 139 -1.95 9.59 9.90
N PHE A 140 -2.45 8.73 9.02
CA PHE A 140 -3.10 7.48 9.41
C PHE A 140 -2.70 6.32 8.49
N ALA A 141 -2.27 5.23 9.09
CA ALA A 141 -1.87 3.99 8.47
C ALA A 141 -0.80 4.26 7.39
N VAL A 142 0.21 5.06 7.69
CA VAL A 142 1.30 5.31 6.74
C VAL A 142 2.43 4.31 6.96
N GLY A 143 2.95 3.78 5.84
CA GLY A 143 4.13 2.91 5.83
C GLY A 143 5.41 3.69 5.54
N TYR A 144 6.49 3.33 6.24
CA TYR A 144 7.86 3.68 5.89
C TYR A 144 8.49 2.55 5.09
N ASN A 145 8.77 2.78 3.81
CA ASN A 145 9.22 1.75 2.88
C ASN A 145 10.58 2.09 2.27
N ARG A 146 11.59 2.25 3.13
CA ARG A 146 12.99 2.30 2.72
C ARG A 146 13.63 0.95 3.04
N PHE A 147 14.25 0.34 2.03
CA PHE A 147 14.96 -0.93 2.18
C PHE A 147 16.30 -0.76 2.89
N ARG A 148 16.80 -1.86 3.47
CA ARG A 148 18.17 -1.93 3.96
C ARG A 148 19.15 -1.65 2.81
N GLY A 149 20.15 -0.81 3.05
CA GLY A 149 21.14 -0.43 2.04
C GLY A 149 20.63 0.54 0.96
N GLN A 150 19.33 0.90 0.97
CA GLN A 150 18.81 1.92 0.06
C GLN A 150 19.29 3.31 0.49
N LYS A 151 19.53 4.19 -0.49
CA LYS A 151 19.87 5.60 -0.27
C LYS A 151 18.89 6.27 0.70
N ASP A 152 19.38 7.19 1.52
CA ASP A 152 18.51 7.96 2.40
C ASP A 152 17.57 8.91 1.63
N PHE A 153 16.55 9.44 2.31
CA PHE A 153 15.73 10.53 1.82
C PHE A 153 16.57 11.80 1.61
N LYS A 154 16.07 12.68 0.74
CA LYS A 154 16.68 14.01 0.55
C LYS A 154 16.55 14.84 1.83
N PRO A 155 17.46 15.81 2.10
CA PRO A 155 17.40 16.64 3.31
C PRO A 155 16.04 17.27 3.57
N ILE A 156 15.35 17.75 2.52
CA ILE A 156 14.01 18.35 2.59
C ILE A 156 12.96 17.44 3.26
N PHE A 157 13.12 16.12 3.20
CA PHE A 157 12.23 15.18 3.87
C PHE A 157 12.22 15.37 5.37
N ARG A 158 13.38 15.63 5.97
CA ARG A 158 13.50 15.83 7.42
C ARG A 158 12.70 17.05 7.86
N ASP A 159 12.93 18.18 7.20
CA ASP A 159 12.26 19.44 7.51
C ASP A 159 10.75 19.31 7.29
N HIS A 160 10.34 18.67 6.18
CA HIS A 160 8.94 18.44 5.87
C HIS A 160 8.26 17.50 6.87
N LEU A 161 8.93 16.42 7.28
CA LEU A 161 8.42 15.48 8.26
C LEU A 161 8.29 16.12 9.64
N GLN A 162 9.25 16.98 10.03
CA GLN A 162 9.18 17.75 11.27
C GLN A 162 7.96 18.68 11.26
N LEU A 163 7.81 19.54 10.24
CA LEU A 163 6.68 20.46 10.15
C LEU A 163 5.33 19.71 10.09
N LEU A 164 5.28 18.62 9.32
CA LEU A 164 4.11 17.74 9.29
C LEU A 164 3.78 17.25 10.70
N THR A 165 4.79 16.81 11.45
CA THR A 165 4.61 16.26 12.79
C THR A 165 4.16 17.31 13.81
N GLU A 166 4.70 18.51 13.72
CA GLU A 166 4.31 19.65 14.55
C GLU A 166 2.83 20.00 14.32
N LYS A 167 2.43 20.12 13.05
CA LYS A 167 1.06 20.49 12.66
C LYS A 167 0.03 19.37 12.86
N SER A 168 0.44 18.11 12.78
CA SER A 168 -0.50 16.99 12.85
C SER A 168 -1.08 16.80 14.25
N VAL A 169 -2.39 16.58 14.33
CA VAL A 169 -3.09 16.21 15.58
C VAL A 169 -2.85 14.74 15.95
N PHE A 170 -2.56 13.91 14.94
CA PHE A 170 -2.30 12.48 15.11
C PHE A 170 -1.34 11.97 14.03
N ILE A 171 -0.41 11.08 14.40
CA ILE A 171 0.46 10.38 13.45
C ILE A 171 0.49 8.89 13.77
N GLY A 172 -0.13 8.10 12.91
CA GLY A 172 -0.20 6.65 12.97
C GLY A 172 0.68 5.98 11.92
N LEU A 173 1.57 5.10 12.39
CA LEU A 173 2.41 4.25 11.54
C LEU A 173 2.14 2.77 11.80
N ARG A 174 2.26 1.97 10.74
CA ARG A 174 1.75 0.58 10.70
C ARG A 174 2.53 -0.44 11.51
N ASN A 175 3.78 -0.17 11.86
CA ASN A 175 4.66 -1.11 12.54
C ASN A 175 5.76 -0.39 13.33
N SER A 176 6.28 -1.07 14.34
CA SER A 176 7.30 -0.54 15.25
C SER A 176 8.60 -0.16 14.53
N GLY A 177 8.98 -0.89 13.48
CA GLY A 177 10.15 -0.55 12.67
C GLY A 177 10.00 0.79 11.94
N SER A 178 8.81 1.06 11.39
CA SER A 178 8.49 2.35 10.76
C SER A 178 8.49 3.48 11.78
N ILE A 179 7.99 3.23 13.00
CA ILE A 179 8.03 4.22 14.09
C ILE A 179 9.46 4.56 14.47
N GLN A 180 10.31 3.55 14.67
CA GLN A 180 11.71 3.74 15.00
C GLN A 180 12.45 4.50 13.89
N ALA A 181 12.24 4.12 12.63
CA ALA A 181 12.84 4.80 11.48
C ALA A 181 12.35 6.24 11.33
N ILE A 182 11.06 6.53 11.54
CA ILE A 182 10.54 7.89 11.46
C ILE A 182 11.06 8.75 12.62
N LYS A 183 11.16 8.20 13.83
CA LYS A 183 11.72 8.90 14.99
C LYS A 183 13.18 9.31 14.79
N SER A 184 13.97 8.58 14.00
CA SER A 184 15.37 8.97 13.73
C SER A 184 15.50 10.23 12.87
N TYR A 185 14.44 10.66 12.16
CA TYR A 185 14.43 11.94 11.45
C TYR A 185 13.89 13.09 12.31
N LEU A 186 13.19 12.77 13.41
CA LEU A 186 12.46 13.73 14.21
C LEU A 186 13.24 14.14 15.47
N PRO A 187 13.11 15.41 15.89
CA PRO A 187 13.51 15.85 17.22
C PRO A 187 12.83 15.03 18.33
N ALA A 188 13.53 14.78 19.44
CA ALA A 188 13.06 13.93 20.53
C ALA A 188 11.71 14.38 21.11
N GLN A 189 11.46 15.69 21.20
CA GLN A 189 10.21 16.26 21.71
C GLN A 189 8.97 15.88 20.87
N LEU A 190 9.16 15.49 19.61
CA LEU A 190 8.07 15.09 18.72
C LEU A 190 7.81 13.57 18.74
N HIS A 191 8.68 12.77 19.38
CA HIS A 191 8.57 11.32 19.35
C HIS A 191 7.27 10.80 19.98
N ALA A 192 6.71 11.50 20.95
CA ALA A 192 5.45 11.12 21.61
C ALA A 192 4.22 11.26 20.69
N LYS A 193 4.30 12.07 19.63
CA LYS A 193 3.21 12.23 18.66
C LYS A 193 3.10 11.06 17.68
N VAL A 194 4.18 10.31 17.49
CA VAL A 194 4.25 9.17 16.56
C VAL A 194 3.78 7.90 17.27
N ARG A 195 2.63 7.37 16.84
CA ARG A 195 1.94 6.25 17.48
C ARG A 195 1.88 5.04 16.56
N TYR A 196 1.81 3.87 17.19
CA TYR A 196 1.46 2.64 16.48
C TYR A 196 -0.02 2.67 16.13
N GLN A 197 -0.31 2.42 14.86
CA GLN A 197 -1.66 2.27 14.38
C GLN A 197 -1.67 1.25 13.23
N PRO A 198 -2.26 0.06 13.43
CA PRO A 198 -2.22 -1.01 12.45
C PRO A 198 -2.93 -0.61 11.15
N CYS A 199 -2.49 -1.21 10.05
CA CYS A 199 -3.12 -1.04 8.76
C CYS A 199 -4.59 -1.50 8.81
N PRO A 200 -5.60 -0.69 8.43
CA PRO A 200 -7.00 -1.12 8.51
C PRO A 200 -7.34 -2.39 7.70
N THR A 201 -6.50 -2.77 6.74
CA THR A 201 -6.61 -4.06 6.05
C THR A 201 -6.35 -5.28 6.95
N THR A 202 -5.79 -5.11 8.15
CA THR A 202 -5.73 -6.19 9.16
C THR A 202 -7.01 -6.31 9.97
N LEU A 203 -7.99 -5.43 9.76
CA LEU A 203 -9.26 -5.37 10.48
C LEU A 203 -10.46 -5.68 9.57
N LEU A 204 -10.24 -6.28 8.40
CA LEU A 204 -11.28 -6.51 7.38
C LEU A 204 -12.47 -7.30 7.93
N HIS A 205 -12.21 -8.35 8.73
CA HIS A 205 -13.27 -9.14 9.34
C HIS A 205 -14.18 -8.26 10.22
N THR A 206 -13.58 -7.38 11.02
CA THR A 206 -14.32 -6.45 11.87
C THR A 206 -15.08 -5.41 11.06
N LEU A 207 -14.52 -4.93 9.95
CA LEU A 207 -15.12 -3.89 9.11
C LEU A 207 -16.25 -4.42 8.22
N TYR A 208 -16.12 -5.63 7.69
CA TYR A 208 -16.97 -6.14 6.59
C TYR A 208 -17.51 -7.56 6.80
N SER A 209 -17.29 -8.19 7.95
CA SER A 209 -17.69 -9.58 8.19
C SER A 209 -17.16 -10.53 7.11
N THR A 210 -15.84 -10.56 6.96
CA THR A 210 -15.13 -11.38 5.96
C THR A 210 -14.54 -12.63 6.61
N PRO A 211 -15.35 -13.66 6.95
CA PRO A 211 -14.81 -14.89 7.50
C PRO A 211 -14.01 -15.65 6.44
N LEU A 212 -13.09 -16.49 6.88
CA LEU A 212 -12.48 -17.52 6.07
C LEU A 212 -13.56 -18.45 5.49
N GLN A 213 -13.46 -18.75 4.19
CA GLN A 213 -14.39 -19.56 3.41
C GLN A 213 -13.63 -20.77 2.83
N LEU A 214 -13.43 -21.79 3.65
CA LEU A 214 -12.84 -23.05 3.22
C LEU A 214 -13.88 -23.91 2.50
N ASP A 215 -13.46 -24.50 1.38
CA ASP A 215 -14.22 -25.55 0.71
C ASP A 215 -13.71 -26.92 1.19
N SER A 216 -14.50 -27.60 2.01
CA SER A 216 -14.14 -28.92 2.55
C SER A 216 -14.21 -30.05 1.50
N THR A 217 -14.72 -29.77 0.30
CA THR A 217 -14.84 -30.75 -0.79
C THR A 217 -13.62 -30.78 -1.71
N GLN A 218 -12.67 -29.85 -1.51
CA GLN A 218 -11.46 -29.70 -2.32
C GLN A 218 -10.21 -29.82 -1.44
N PRO A 219 -9.06 -30.21 -2.02
CA PRO A 219 -7.79 -30.11 -1.31
C PRO A 219 -7.55 -28.68 -0.79
N PRO A 220 -6.97 -28.53 0.42
CA PRO A 220 -6.66 -27.23 0.99
C PRO A 220 -5.80 -26.41 0.04
N THR A 221 -6.10 -25.12 -0.06
CA THR A 221 -5.44 -24.22 -1.02
C THR A 221 -4.37 -23.39 -0.32
N ILE A 222 -3.15 -23.37 -0.87
CA ILE A 222 -2.09 -22.46 -0.46
C ILE A 222 -1.95 -21.36 -1.52
N ALA A 223 -2.17 -20.11 -1.13
CA ALA A 223 -1.89 -18.97 -1.99
C ALA A 223 -0.44 -18.49 -1.79
N ILE A 224 0.29 -18.31 -2.88
CA ILE A 224 1.68 -17.84 -2.88
C ILE A 224 1.75 -16.45 -3.50
N ASN A 225 2.45 -15.52 -2.86
CA ASN A 225 2.79 -14.22 -3.43
C ASN A 225 4.30 -13.94 -3.29
N THR A 226 4.93 -13.52 -4.39
CA THR A 226 6.31 -12.99 -4.38
C THR A 226 6.35 -11.58 -4.94
N ALA A 227 7.33 -10.78 -4.53
CA ALA A 227 7.45 -9.36 -4.85
C ALA A 227 8.71 -9.09 -5.69
N PHE A 228 8.56 -8.33 -6.78
CA PHE A 228 9.67 -8.02 -7.70
C PHE A 228 10.01 -6.53 -7.80
N ASP A 229 9.38 -5.68 -6.99
CA ASP A 229 9.84 -4.29 -6.86
C ASP A 229 11.16 -4.25 -6.09
N ARG A 230 12.17 -3.56 -6.65
CA ARG A 230 13.52 -3.47 -6.05
C ARG A 230 14.10 -4.86 -5.72
N LEU A 231 14.02 -5.79 -6.67
CA LEU A 231 14.40 -7.20 -6.49
C LEU A 231 15.78 -7.40 -5.85
N GLU A 232 16.77 -6.64 -6.27
CA GLU A 232 18.13 -6.68 -5.70
C GLU A 232 18.16 -6.28 -4.21
N LEU A 233 17.36 -5.30 -3.78
CA LEU A 233 17.24 -4.92 -2.37
C LEU A 233 16.45 -5.94 -1.56
N ARG A 234 15.59 -6.73 -2.21
CA ARG A 234 14.77 -7.77 -1.56
C ARG A 234 15.53 -9.05 -1.32
N LEU A 235 16.19 -9.55 -2.37
CA LEU A 235 16.74 -10.90 -2.43
C LEU A 235 18.26 -10.93 -2.69
N GLY A 236 18.89 -9.76 -2.88
CA GLY A 236 20.32 -9.66 -3.18
C GLY A 236 20.70 -10.30 -4.51
N ASP A 237 22.00 -10.53 -4.68
CA ASP A 237 22.58 -11.10 -5.90
C ASP A 237 22.15 -12.55 -6.15
N GLN A 238 21.67 -13.24 -5.11
CA GLN A 238 21.22 -14.63 -5.17
C GLN A 238 19.72 -14.79 -5.50
N TYR A 239 19.06 -13.72 -5.96
CA TYR A 239 17.61 -13.73 -6.20
C TYR A 239 17.16 -14.92 -7.06
N ALA A 240 17.90 -15.28 -8.11
CA ALA A 240 17.52 -16.37 -9.01
C ALA A 240 17.56 -17.74 -8.30
N TYR A 241 18.55 -17.95 -7.42
CA TYR A 241 18.62 -19.15 -6.59
C TYR A 241 17.46 -19.20 -5.60
N ILE A 242 17.18 -18.10 -4.91
CA ILE A 242 16.09 -18.02 -3.92
C ILE A 242 14.72 -18.28 -4.58
N LEU A 243 14.44 -17.66 -5.73
CA LEU A 243 13.19 -17.88 -6.47
C LEU A 243 13.07 -19.34 -6.95
N LYS A 244 14.17 -19.97 -7.35
CA LYS A 244 14.19 -21.41 -7.65
C LYS A 244 13.85 -22.25 -6.42
N GLN A 245 14.41 -21.94 -5.24
CA GLN A 245 14.10 -22.66 -4.01
C GLN A 245 12.63 -22.49 -3.60
N ILE A 246 12.07 -21.29 -3.74
CA ILE A 246 10.63 -21.05 -3.50
C ILE A 246 9.79 -21.93 -4.44
N ALA A 247 10.14 -22.02 -5.72
CA ALA A 247 9.42 -22.86 -6.67
C ALA A 247 9.52 -24.37 -6.34
N LEU A 248 10.70 -24.84 -5.91
CA LEU A 248 10.89 -26.22 -5.47
C LEU A 248 10.07 -26.54 -4.20
N ALA A 249 10.02 -25.62 -3.25
CA ALA A 249 9.15 -25.75 -2.09
C ALA A 249 7.66 -25.80 -2.50
N CYS A 250 7.24 -24.96 -3.44
CA CYS A 250 5.88 -25.01 -4.00
C CYS A 250 5.58 -26.36 -4.67
N LYS A 251 6.57 -26.96 -5.35
CA LYS A 251 6.44 -28.28 -5.97
C LYS A 251 6.21 -29.37 -4.94
N GLN A 252 6.93 -29.34 -3.81
CA GLN A 252 6.71 -30.27 -2.71
C GLN A 252 5.32 -30.08 -2.11
N LEU A 253 4.93 -28.85 -1.77
CA LEU A 253 3.60 -28.54 -1.25
C LEU A 253 2.47 -28.95 -2.20
N SER A 254 2.71 -28.91 -3.52
CA SER A 254 1.69 -29.28 -4.51
C SER A 254 1.28 -30.76 -4.50
N GLN A 255 1.98 -31.61 -3.74
CA GLN A 255 1.61 -33.02 -3.55
C GLN A 255 0.35 -33.15 -2.69
N ASP A 256 0.18 -32.27 -1.70
CA ASP A 256 -0.91 -32.32 -0.71
C ASP A 256 -1.88 -31.13 -0.83
N TYR A 257 -1.43 -30.03 -1.45
CA TYR A 257 -2.17 -28.77 -1.49
C TYR A 257 -2.37 -28.25 -2.91
N LYS A 258 -3.51 -27.59 -3.14
CA LYS A 258 -3.71 -26.82 -4.37
C LYS A 258 -2.90 -25.52 -4.28
N ILE A 259 -1.97 -25.32 -5.21
CA ILE A 259 -1.16 -24.09 -5.28
C ILE A 259 -1.85 -23.04 -6.15
N VAL A 260 -1.99 -21.82 -5.63
CA VAL A 260 -2.50 -20.68 -6.40
C VAL A 260 -1.56 -19.49 -6.24
N TYR A 261 -1.09 -18.93 -7.36
CA TYR A 261 -0.22 -17.77 -7.34
C TYR A 261 -1.01 -16.47 -7.40
N TYR A 262 -0.86 -15.60 -6.40
CA TYR A 262 -1.57 -14.32 -6.28
C TYR A 262 -0.65 -13.18 -6.71
N ALA A 263 -0.97 -12.55 -7.85
CA ALA A 263 -0.22 -11.42 -8.37
C ALA A 263 -0.84 -10.09 -7.92
N HIS A 264 -0.14 -9.32 -7.09
CA HIS A 264 -0.59 -8.01 -6.60
C HIS A 264 -0.31 -6.87 -7.56
N VAL A 265 0.65 -7.07 -8.46
CA VAL A 265 1.06 -6.14 -9.52
C VAL A 265 1.53 -6.97 -10.71
N LYS A 266 1.58 -6.36 -11.91
CA LYS A 266 2.02 -7.06 -13.13
C LYS A 266 3.42 -7.67 -13.02
N SER A 267 4.35 -7.00 -12.34
CA SER A 267 5.73 -7.50 -12.20
C SER A 267 5.83 -8.79 -11.38
N ASP A 268 4.79 -9.15 -10.62
CA ASP A 268 4.75 -10.41 -9.86
C ASP A 268 4.69 -11.64 -10.77
N TYR A 269 4.30 -11.49 -12.03
CA TYR A 269 4.33 -12.59 -13.01
C TYR A 269 5.74 -13.08 -13.34
N GLN A 270 6.79 -12.38 -12.91
CA GLN A 270 8.17 -12.87 -13.03
C GLN A 270 8.44 -14.18 -12.26
N MET A 271 7.56 -14.57 -11.33
CA MET A 271 7.66 -15.87 -10.63
C MET A 271 7.21 -17.04 -11.50
N ILE A 272 6.32 -16.82 -12.47
CA ILE A 272 5.67 -17.88 -13.26
C ILE A 272 6.71 -18.81 -13.93
N PRO A 273 7.74 -18.30 -14.63
CA PRO A 273 8.74 -19.17 -15.26
C PRO A 273 9.54 -20.03 -14.27
N TYR A 274 9.64 -19.63 -12.99
CA TYR A 274 10.27 -20.47 -11.97
C TYR A 274 9.35 -21.62 -11.54
N LEU A 275 8.05 -21.35 -11.38
CA LEU A 275 7.03 -22.36 -11.06
C LEU A 275 6.90 -23.37 -12.21
N GLU A 276 6.86 -22.90 -13.45
CA GLU A 276 6.76 -23.75 -14.66
C GLU A 276 7.98 -24.67 -14.80
N ARG A 277 9.21 -24.14 -14.65
CA ARG A 277 10.44 -24.96 -14.70
C ARG A 277 10.53 -25.99 -13.58
N ALA A 278 9.95 -25.71 -12.42
CA ALA A 278 9.83 -26.66 -11.32
C ALA A 278 8.64 -27.62 -11.46
N HIS A 279 7.88 -27.52 -12.56
CA HIS A 279 6.68 -28.32 -12.85
C HIS A 279 5.63 -28.25 -11.74
N VAL A 280 5.44 -27.07 -11.14
CA VAL A 280 4.42 -26.85 -10.09
C VAL A 280 3.04 -26.78 -10.77
N PRO A 281 2.09 -27.69 -10.44
CA PRO A 281 0.71 -27.51 -10.86
C PRO A 281 0.12 -26.34 -10.08
N HIS A 282 -0.20 -25.24 -10.77
CA HIS A 282 -0.70 -24.03 -10.15
C HIS A 282 -1.74 -23.33 -11.03
N SER A 283 -2.61 -22.55 -10.40
CA SER A 283 -3.40 -21.53 -11.09
C SER A 283 -2.93 -20.13 -10.70
N ILE A 284 -3.33 -19.12 -11.46
CA ILE A 284 -2.93 -17.73 -11.23
C ILE A 284 -4.18 -16.91 -10.94
N VAL A 285 -4.12 -16.06 -9.92
CA VAL A 285 -5.15 -15.08 -9.59
C VAL A 285 -4.54 -13.68 -9.69
N ASN A 286 -5.13 -12.86 -10.56
CA ASN A 286 -4.77 -11.47 -10.78
C ASN A 286 -5.48 -10.56 -9.77
N LEU A 287 -4.73 -9.83 -8.95
CA LEU A 287 -5.28 -8.94 -7.91
C LEU A 287 -5.00 -7.44 -8.16
N PHE A 288 -4.39 -7.07 -9.29
CA PHE A 288 -4.26 -5.68 -9.72
C PHE A 288 -5.27 -5.34 -10.82
N ASN A 289 -5.66 -4.07 -10.92
CA ASN A 289 -6.69 -3.58 -11.84
C ASN A 289 -8.03 -4.31 -11.69
N VAL A 290 -8.36 -4.73 -10.46
CA VAL A 290 -9.63 -5.37 -10.10
C VAL A 290 -10.32 -4.59 -8.98
N PRO A 291 -11.65 -4.71 -8.83
CA PRO A 291 -12.35 -4.10 -7.70
C PRO A 291 -11.85 -4.60 -6.34
N ALA A 292 -11.91 -3.74 -5.33
CA ALA A 292 -11.45 -4.06 -3.98
C ALA A 292 -12.18 -5.27 -3.35
N GLN A 293 -13.49 -5.42 -3.58
CA GLN A 293 -14.26 -6.59 -3.13
C GLN A 293 -13.73 -7.89 -3.73
N THR A 294 -13.22 -7.87 -4.97
CA THR A 294 -12.61 -9.05 -5.60
C THR A 294 -11.34 -9.48 -4.86
N ILE A 295 -10.54 -8.52 -4.39
CA ILE A 295 -9.32 -8.78 -3.62
C ILE A 295 -9.66 -9.43 -2.28
N ILE A 296 -10.65 -8.88 -1.55
CA ILE A 296 -11.12 -9.45 -0.28
C ILE A 296 -11.60 -10.89 -0.49
N LYS A 297 -12.50 -11.11 -1.46
CA LYS A 297 -13.07 -12.42 -1.77
C LYS A 297 -12.01 -13.45 -2.19
N ALA A 298 -10.95 -13.01 -2.87
CA ALA A 298 -9.84 -13.91 -3.19
C ALA A 298 -9.17 -14.40 -1.91
N TYR A 299 -8.89 -13.50 -0.97
CA TYR A 299 -8.19 -13.84 0.26
C TYR A 299 -8.99 -14.62 1.31
N GLN A 300 -10.31 -14.74 1.16
CA GLN A 300 -11.15 -15.59 2.01
C GLN A 300 -11.05 -17.09 1.67
N LYS A 301 -10.47 -17.47 0.53
CA LYS A 301 -10.49 -18.85 0.02
C LYS A 301 -9.31 -19.74 0.45
N PRO A 302 -8.06 -19.23 0.52
CA PRO A 302 -6.91 -20.07 0.85
C PRO A 302 -6.95 -20.54 2.29
N SER A 303 -6.47 -21.76 2.55
CA SER A 303 -6.21 -22.26 3.91
C SER A 303 -4.94 -21.66 4.52
N LEU A 304 -4.02 -21.19 3.68
CA LEU A 304 -2.80 -20.51 4.06
C LEU A 304 -2.39 -19.53 2.95
N VAL A 305 -1.86 -18.37 3.34
CA VAL A 305 -1.15 -17.48 2.42
C VAL A 305 0.32 -17.37 2.78
N ILE A 306 1.19 -17.71 1.83
CA ILE A 306 2.63 -17.48 1.92
C ILE A 306 2.97 -16.23 1.10
N GLY A 307 3.27 -15.12 1.79
CA GLY A 307 3.32 -13.80 1.16
C GLY A 307 4.62 -13.03 1.39
N MET A 308 5.18 -12.47 0.32
CA MET A 308 6.35 -11.57 0.38
C MET A 308 5.95 -10.08 0.47
N ARG A 309 4.86 -9.66 -0.18
CA ARG A 309 4.37 -8.28 -0.06
C ARG A 309 3.71 -8.04 1.29
N GLY A 310 3.83 -6.83 1.83
CA GLY A 310 3.18 -6.45 3.09
C GLY A 310 1.66 -6.65 3.06
N HIS A 311 0.99 -6.21 2.00
CA HIS A 311 -0.46 -6.41 1.85
C HIS A 311 -0.84 -7.85 1.46
N ALA A 312 0.08 -8.68 0.95
CA ALA A 312 -0.16 -10.11 0.80
C ALA A 312 -0.10 -10.86 2.15
N GLN A 313 0.23 -10.17 3.24
CA GLN A 313 0.20 -10.68 4.61
C GLN A 313 -0.95 -10.01 5.40
N MET A 314 -1.08 -8.68 5.30
CA MET A 314 -2.08 -7.93 6.07
C MET A 314 -3.53 -8.22 5.65
N ILE A 315 -3.80 -8.32 4.33
CA ILE A 315 -5.15 -8.58 3.82
C ILE A 315 -5.64 -9.99 4.23
N PRO A 316 -4.92 -11.09 3.97
CA PRO A 316 -5.37 -12.40 4.44
C PRO A 316 -5.51 -12.49 5.95
N PHE A 317 -4.60 -11.88 6.72
CA PHE A 317 -4.75 -11.79 8.17
C PHE A 317 -6.08 -11.12 8.56
N GLY A 318 -6.42 -9.99 7.92
CA GLY A 318 -7.70 -9.32 8.12
C GLY A 318 -8.91 -10.16 7.71
N CYS A 319 -8.75 -11.06 6.73
CA CYS A 319 -9.77 -12.04 6.33
C CYS A 319 -9.80 -13.31 7.20
N THR A 320 -9.09 -13.33 8.34
CA THR A 320 -8.94 -14.51 9.23
C THR A 320 -8.22 -15.70 8.60
N THR A 321 -7.52 -15.48 7.49
CA THR A 321 -6.74 -16.50 6.78
C THR A 321 -5.34 -16.59 7.38
N PRO A 322 -4.86 -17.78 7.78
CA PRO A 322 -3.50 -17.98 8.26
C PRO A 322 -2.44 -17.48 7.27
N ILE A 323 -1.33 -16.96 7.79
CA ILE A 323 -0.24 -16.40 6.99
C ILE A 323 1.12 -16.98 7.36
N LEU A 324 1.99 -17.07 6.35
CA LEU A 324 3.43 -17.29 6.51
C LEU A 324 4.18 -16.20 5.73
N SER A 325 5.05 -15.47 6.42
CA SER A 325 5.77 -14.33 5.83
C SER A 325 7.05 -14.77 5.12
N LEU A 326 7.22 -14.34 3.86
CA LEU A 326 8.52 -14.36 3.18
C LEU A 326 9.20 -13.00 3.38
N ILE A 327 10.02 -12.90 4.42
CA ILE A 327 10.65 -11.63 4.83
C ILE A 327 11.69 -11.22 3.79
N SER A 328 11.49 -10.06 3.16
CA SER A 328 12.38 -9.53 2.12
C SER A 328 12.48 -7.99 2.16
N HIS A 329 12.02 -7.34 3.22
CA HIS A 329 11.99 -5.88 3.39
C HIS A 329 12.21 -5.56 4.86
#